data_AF-A0A6F9X124-F1
#
_entry.id   AF-A0A6F9X124-F1
#
_cell.length_a   1.000
_cell.length_b   1.000
_cell.length_c   1.000
_cell.angle_alpha   90.00
_cell.angle_beta   90.00
_cell.angle_gamma   90.00
#
_symmetry.space_group_name_H-M   'P 1'
#
loop_
_entity.id
_entity.type
_entity.pdbx_description
1 polymer ?
#
loop_
_entity_poly.entity_id
_entity_poly.type
_entity_poly.pdbx_seq_one_letter_code
_entity_poly.pdbx_strand_id
1 'polypeptide(L)'
;MALRQHLHLQCSTASGGKFWIAQIHDDPPRIAVNWGPTRSQGQTKSYDVNSMSEAFTFVSKKKKEKLAKGYYEVASSPPREPVLPTPRKQTDKTIMKDLMSGANTKDWFF
;
A
#
# COMPACT_ATOMS: atom_id res chain seq x y z
N MET A 1 11.34 -8.51 8.50
CA MET A 1 11.48 -7.45 7.48
C MET A 1 11.36 -6.07 8.13
N ALA A 2 12.43 -5.64 8.80
CA ALA A 2 12.52 -4.29 9.36
C ALA A 2 12.84 -3.30 8.24
N LEU A 3 12.18 -2.14 8.28
CA LEU A 3 12.50 -1.01 7.42
C LEU A 3 13.80 -0.38 7.93
N ARG A 4 14.86 -0.41 7.13
CA ARG A 4 16.17 0.14 7.48
C ARG A 4 16.34 1.57 7.05
N GLN A 5 15.77 1.94 5.92
CA GLN A 5 15.81 3.31 5.43
C GLN A 5 14.52 3.65 4.70
N HIS A 6 14.06 4.88 4.93
CA HIS A 6 12.98 5.50 4.17
C HIS A 6 13.48 6.85 3.65
N LEU A 7 13.49 7.02 2.34
CA LEU A 7 13.76 8.27 1.67
C LEU A 7 12.52 8.74 0.92
N HIS A 8 12.03 9.93 1.22
CA HIS A 8 10.89 10.54 0.54
C HIS A 8 11.34 11.82 -0.15
N LEU A 9 11.17 11.85 -1.47
CA LEU A 9 11.45 12.99 -2.32
C LEU A 9 10.16 13.49 -2.97
N GLN A 10 10.01 14.80 -3.10
CA GLN A 10 8.91 15.42 -3.84
C GLN A 10 9.43 16.46 -4.81
N CYS A 11 8.68 16.72 -5.88
CA CYS A 11 8.89 17.88 -6.75
C CYS A 11 7.56 18.53 -7.10
N SER A 12 7.56 19.84 -7.26
CA SER A 12 6.40 20.60 -7.72
C SER A 12 6.37 20.62 -9.24
N THR A 13 5.25 20.24 -9.83
CA THR A 13 5.01 20.30 -11.28
C THR A 13 3.73 21.09 -11.53
N ALA A 14 3.55 21.62 -12.74
CA ALA A 14 2.32 22.31 -13.14
C ALA A 14 1.05 21.45 -12.93
N SER A 15 1.22 20.12 -12.92
CA SER A 15 0.17 19.11 -12.72
C SER A 15 -0.08 18.70 -11.25
N GLY A 16 0.45 19.43 -10.26
CA GLY A 16 0.15 19.16 -8.84
C GLY A 16 1.19 18.32 -8.09
N GLY A 17 2.40 18.23 -8.62
CA GLY A 17 3.55 17.63 -7.97
C GLY A 17 3.64 16.11 -8.11
N LYS A 18 4.86 15.59 -7.93
CA LYS A 18 5.18 14.17 -7.97
C LYS A 18 5.99 13.80 -6.75
N PHE A 19 5.79 12.57 -6.27
CA PHE A 19 6.59 11.99 -5.21
C PHE A 19 7.44 10.83 -5.76
N TRP A 20 8.53 10.56 -5.06
CA TRP A 20 9.37 9.39 -5.23
C TRP A 20 9.84 8.95 -3.86
N ILE A 21 9.48 7.74 -3.47
CA ILE A 21 9.76 7.14 -2.17
C ILE A 21 10.61 5.91 -2.42
N ALA A 22 11.69 5.76 -1.68
CA ALA A 22 12.47 4.53 -1.62
C ALA A 22 12.55 4.01 -0.18
N GLN A 23 12.33 2.72 -0.05
CA GLN A 23 12.36 1.98 1.20
C GLN A 23 13.32 0.81 1.06
N ILE A 24 14.25 0.68 2.00
CA ILE A 24 15.16 -0.45 2.08
C ILE A 24 14.70 -1.33 3.25
N HIS A 25 14.43 -2.59 2.97
CA HIS A 25 14.09 -3.58 3.98
C HIS A 25 15.26 -4.55 4.17
N ASP A 26 15.44 -5.01 5.40
CA ASP A 26 16.32 -6.15 5.68
C ASP A 26 15.57 -7.48 5.61
N ASP A 27 16.37 -8.54 5.42
CA ASP A 27 16.00 -9.94 5.60
C ASP A 27 14.75 -10.43 4.83
N PRO A 28 14.88 -10.73 3.52
CA PRO A 28 16.05 -10.55 2.66
C PRO A 28 16.23 -9.08 2.20
N PRO A 29 17.46 -8.66 1.86
CA PRO A 29 17.72 -7.31 1.37
C PRO A 29 16.89 -6.99 0.12
N ARG A 30 16.01 -6.00 0.22
CA ARG A 30 15.17 -5.56 -0.90
C ARG A 30 14.89 -4.08 -0.84
N ILE A 31 14.65 -3.49 -2.02
CA ILE A 31 14.32 -2.08 -2.19
C ILE A 31 12.91 -1.99 -2.75
N ALA A 32 12.01 -1.30 -2.05
CA ALA A 32 10.71 -0.93 -2.58
C ALA A 32 10.76 0.55 -3.01
N VAL A 33 10.47 0.82 -4.28
CA VAL A 33 10.41 2.17 -4.83
C VAL A 33 8.96 2.46 -5.21
N ASN A 34 8.37 3.50 -4.65
CA ASN A 34 7.01 3.96 -4.94
C ASN A 34 7.07 5.38 -5.52
N TRP A 35 6.37 5.64 -6.63
CA TRP A 35 6.40 6.94 -7.28
C TRP A 35 5.07 7.27 -7.97
N GLY A 36 4.74 8.54 -8.04
CA GLY A 36 3.51 8.96 -8.70
C GLY A 36 3.18 10.43 -8.47
N PRO A 37 2.00 10.88 -8.90
CA PRO A 37 1.43 12.16 -8.50
C PRO A 37 1.17 12.20 -6.99
N THR A 38 1.39 13.33 -6.32
CA THR A 38 1.24 13.48 -4.85
C THR A 38 -0.16 13.16 -4.32
N ARG A 39 -1.19 13.14 -5.18
CA ARG A 39 -2.59 12.82 -4.82
C ARG A 39 -3.02 11.43 -5.28
N SER A 40 -2.08 10.53 -5.55
CA SER A 40 -2.32 9.17 -6.03
C SER A 40 -1.51 8.18 -5.20
N GLN A 41 -1.91 6.91 -5.21
CA GLN A 41 -1.09 5.82 -4.67
C GLN A 41 0.17 5.57 -5.51
N GLY A 42 0.20 6.07 -6.74
CA GLY A 42 1.33 5.92 -7.64
C GLY A 42 1.52 4.47 -8.10
N GLN A 43 2.76 4.15 -8.43
CA GLN A 43 3.24 2.84 -8.86
C GLN A 43 4.34 2.39 -7.94
N THR A 44 4.41 1.09 -7.67
CA THR A 44 5.45 0.49 -6.84
C THR A 44 6.23 -0.54 -7.64
N LYS A 45 7.55 -0.54 -7.45
CA LYS A 45 8.43 -1.59 -7.95
C LYS A 45 9.41 -2.00 -6.88
N SER A 46 9.51 -3.31 -6.70
CA SER A 46 10.47 -3.93 -5.81
C SER A 46 11.69 -4.41 -6.58
N TYR A 47 12.84 -4.33 -5.93
CA TYR A 47 14.12 -4.82 -6.43
C TYR A 47 14.75 -5.68 -5.35
N ASP A 48 14.97 -6.95 -5.67
CA ASP A 48 15.76 -7.84 -4.81
C ASP A 48 17.24 -7.53 -5.06
N VAL A 49 18.00 -7.44 -3.98
CA VAL A 49 19.45 -7.17 -4.05
C VAL A 49 20.20 -8.21 -3.24
N ASN A 50 21.47 -8.41 -3.59
CA ASN A 50 22.28 -9.43 -2.94
C ASN A 50 22.86 -8.94 -1.60
N SER A 51 22.89 -7.62 -1.38
CA SER A 51 23.44 -7.03 -0.17
C SER A 51 22.80 -5.70 0.21
N MET A 52 22.86 -5.36 1.49
CA MET A 52 22.42 -4.04 1.98
C MET A 52 23.26 -2.90 1.42
N SER A 53 24.57 -3.10 1.23
CA SER A 53 25.47 -2.09 0.64
C SER A 53 25.04 -1.72 -0.79
N GLU A 54 24.62 -2.71 -1.58
CA GLU A 54 24.07 -2.51 -2.91
C GLU A 54 22.76 -1.70 -2.85
N ALA A 55 21.86 -2.02 -1.91
CA ALA A 55 20.63 -1.24 -1.69
C ALA A 55 20.92 0.24 -1.36
N PHE A 56 21.82 0.50 -0.43
CA PHE A 56 22.20 1.85 -0.05
C PHE A 56 22.82 2.61 -1.22
N THR A 57 23.68 1.96 -2.00
CA THR A 57 24.30 2.54 -3.19
C THR A 57 23.27 2.88 -4.26
N PHE A 58 22.33 1.97 -4.52
CA PHE A 58 21.24 2.19 -5.48
C PHE A 58 20.37 3.39 -5.08
N VAL A 59 19.90 3.44 -3.83
CA VAL A 59 19.05 4.52 -3.33
C VAL A 59 19.82 5.85 -3.33
N SER A 60 21.09 5.85 -2.94
CA SER A 60 21.94 7.06 -2.94
C SER A 60 22.18 7.60 -4.34
N LYS A 61 22.42 6.73 -5.33
CA LYS A 61 22.54 7.12 -6.74
C LYS A 61 21.24 7.72 -7.25
N LYS A 62 20.11 7.07 -6.99
CA LYS A 62 18.78 7.56 -7.39
C LYS A 62 18.42 8.88 -6.70
N LYS A 63 18.77 9.04 -5.43
CA LYS A 63 18.63 10.30 -4.69
C LYS A 63 19.33 11.44 -5.43
N LYS A 64 20.63 11.30 -5.73
CA LYS A 64 21.39 12.32 -6.46
C LYS A 64 20.77 12.64 -7.83
N GLU A 65 20.38 11.62 -8.59
CA GLU A 65 19.69 11.80 -9.88
C GLU A 65 18.36 12.56 -9.75
N LYS A 66 17.59 12.32 -8.68
CA LYS A 66 16.29 12.99 -8.44
C LYS A 66 16.48 14.42 -7.96
N LEU A 67 17.43 14.66 -7.06
CA LEU A 67 17.79 16.01 -6.61
C LEU A 67 18.22 16.89 -7.80
N ALA A 68 19.03 16.35 -8.72
CA ALA A 68 19.42 17.05 -9.95
C ALA A 68 18.22 17.37 -10.87
N LYS A 69 17.08 16.69 -10.71
CA LYS A 69 15.83 16.93 -11.44
C LYS A 69 14.85 17.86 -10.70
N GLY A 70 15.31 18.53 -9.65
CA GLY A 70 14.49 19.46 -8.86
C GLY A 70 13.57 18.79 -7.85
N TYR A 71 13.82 17.53 -7.50
CA TYR A 71 13.21 16.94 -6.31
C TYR A 71 13.91 17.46 -5.05
N TYR A 72 13.17 17.54 -3.95
CA TYR A 72 13.67 17.90 -2.63
C TYR A 72 13.26 16.83 -1.61
N GLU A 73 14.07 16.68 -0.56
CA GLU A 73 13.77 15.77 0.54
C GLU A 73 12.63 16.30 1.39
N VAL A 74 11.68 15.44 1.68
CA VAL A 74 10.59 15.71 2.61
C VAL A 74 10.83 14.86 3.86
N ALA A 75 10.63 15.44 5.03
CA ALA A 75 10.70 14.71 6.29
C ALA A 75 9.78 13.49 6.21
N SER A 76 10.39 12.31 6.13
CA SER A 76 9.66 11.06 6.06
C SER A 76 9.26 10.69 7.48
N SER A 77 8.00 10.95 7.83
CA SER A 77 7.36 10.21 8.90
C SER A 77 7.32 8.74 8.46
N PRO A 78 7.70 7.76 9.31
CA PRO A 78 7.54 6.36 8.96
C PRO A 78 6.10 6.11 8.51
N PRO A 79 5.86 5.20 7.54
CA PRO A 79 4.53 4.97 7.03
C PRO A 79 3.63 4.61 8.22
N ARG A 80 2.62 5.43 8.51
CA ARG A 80 1.51 4.94 9.34
C ARG A 80 0.98 3.73 8.60
N GLU A 81 0.90 2.61 9.31
CA GLU A 81 0.36 1.36 8.79
C GLU A 81 -0.91 1.65 7.99
N PRO A 82 -1.08 1.05 6.81
CA PRO A 82 -2.33 1.19 6.07
C PRO A 82 -3.43 0.69 7.00
N VAL A 83 -4.29 1.60 7.45
CA VAL A 83 -5.53 1.24 8.14
C VAL A 83 -6.27 0.34 7.16
N LEU A 84 -6.31 -0.96 7.45
CA LEU A 84 -7.08 -1.90 6.66
C LEU A 84 -8.49 -1.30 6.52
N PRO A 85 -9.09 -1.25 5.33
CA PRO A 85 -10.51 -1.01 5.23
C PRO A 85 -11.17 -2.17 5.99
N THR A 86 -11.71 -1.89 7.18
CA THR A 86 -12.61 -2.81 7.88
C THR A 86 -13.62 -3.33 6.86
N PRO A 87 -13.84 -4.66 6.76
CA PRO A 87 -14.84 -5.19 5.86
C PRO A 87 -16.18 -4.54 6.22
N ARG A 88 -16.74 -3.75 5.30
CA ARG A 88 -18.15 -3.36 5.43
C ARG A 88 -18.92 -4.67 5.38
N LYS A 89 -19.58 -5.02 6.49
CA LYS A 89 -20.57 -6.11 6.55
C LYS A 89 -21.56 -5.89 5.41
N GLN A 90 -21.41 -6.69 4.36
CA GLN A 90 -22.38 -6.79 3.29
C GLN A 90 -23.53 -7.60 3.88
N THR A 91 -24.53 -6.93 4.46
CA THR A 91 -25.80 -7.59 4.79
C THR A 91 -26.55 -7.75 3.49
N ASP A 92 -26.23 -8.83 2.77
CA ASP A 92 -27.04 -9.33 1.68
C ASP A 92 -28.36 -9.84 2.26
N LYS A 93 -29.40 -9.03 2.13
CA LYS A 93 -30.78 -9.44 2.38
C LYS A 93 -31.30 -10.08 1.10
N THR A 94 -30.97 -11.32 0.77
CA THR A 94 -31.76 -12.11 -0.19
C THR A 94 -31.56 -13.60 0.09
N ILE A 95 -32.68 -14.34 0.11
CA ILE A 95 -32.83 -15.81 0.09
C ILE A 95 -32.67 -16.58 1.41
N MET A 96 -33.75 -16.65 2.19
CA MET A 96 -34.24 -17.93 2.74
C MET A 96 -35.77 -17.88 2.81
N LYS A 97 -36.41 -18.01 1.66
CA LYS A 97 -37.82 -18.42 1.54
C LYS A 97 -37.90 -19.50 0.48
N ASP A 98 -37.22 -20.61 0.72
CA ASP A 98 -37.54 -21.88 0.08
C ASP A 98 -36.75 -22.98 0.78
N LEU A 99 -37.32 -23.49 1.88
CA LEU A 99 -37.17 -24.88 2.35
C LEU A 99 -38.05 -25.01 3.59
N MET A 100 -39.26 -25.54 3.39
CA MET A 100 -39.93 -26.54 4.23
C MET A 100 -41.40 -26.62 3.81
N SER A 101 -41.62 -27.21 2.64
CA SER A 101 -42.85 -27.96 2.37
C SER A 101 -42.70 -29.33 3.04
N GLY A 102 -43.62 -29.69 3.95
CA GLY A 102 -43.89 -31.09 4.26
C GLY A 102 -44.22 -31.42 5.72
N ALA A 103 -45.41 -32.01 5.89
CA ALA A 103 -45.95 -32.80 7.02
C ALA A 103 -46.36 -32.02 8.29
N ASN A 104 -47.64 -31.67 8.46
CA ASN A 104 -48.76 -32.51 8.94
C ASN A 104 -48.56 -33.01 10.38
N THR A 105 -49.27 -32.45 11.36
CA THR A 105 -50.30 -33.13 12.19
C THR A 105 -51.03 -32.11 13.10
N LYS A 106 -52.37 -32.23 13.20
CA LYS A 106 -53.25 -32.06 14.40
C LYS A 106 -53.08 -30.81 15.28
N ASP A 107 -54.08 -30.05 15.70
CA ASP A 107 -55.44 -30.42 16.13
C ASP A 107 -56.12 -29.17 16.76
N TRP A 108 -57.46 -29.12 16.74
CA TRP A 108 -58.39 -28.53 17.74
C TRP A 108 -58.62 -27.00 17.98
N PHE A 109 -59.92 -26.63 17.84
CA PHE A 109 -60.73 -25.55 18.48
C PHE A 109 -60.42 -24.06 18.14
N PHE A 110 -61.35 -23.14 17.84
CA PHE A 110 -62.81 -23.01 17.99
C PHE A 110 -63.36 -22.14 16.83
#